data_AF-A0A7J8ZY05-F1
#
_entry.id   AF-A0A7J8ZY05-F1
#
_cell.length_a   1.000
_cell.length_b   1.000
_cell.length_c   1.000
_cell.angle_alpha   90.00
_cell.angle_beta   90.00
_cell.angle_gamma   90.00
#
_symmetry.space_group_name_H-M   'P 1'
#
loop_
_entity.id
_entity.type
_entity.pdbx_description
1 polymer ?
#
loop_
_entity_poly.entity_id
_entity_poly.type
_entity_poly.pdbx_seq_one_letter_code
_entity_poly.pdbx_strand_id
1 'polypeptide(L)' 'MADAKERKILVAVDEGLESMYALSWSLHNLISQTSNDTIILIYAKPPRTVYTSPD' A
#
# COMPACT_ATOMS: atom_id res chain seq x y z
N MET A 1 -13.15 18.34 22.89
CA MET A 1 -11.85 18.12 22.23
C MET A 1 -11.96 16.78 21.55
N ALA A 2 -12.01 16.77 20.22
CA ALA A 2 -12.25 15.53 19.48
C ALA A 2 -11.01 14.65 19.63
N ASP A 3 -11.21 13.50 20.28
CA ASP A 3 -10.21 12.45 20.38
C ASP A 3 -9.69 12.17 18.97
N ALA A 4 -8.41 12.46 18.73
CA ALA A 4 -7.80 12.29 17.42
C ALA A 4 -7.64 10.79 17.18
N LYS A 5 -8.73 10.15 16.75
CA LYS A 5 -8.77 8.73 16.42
C LYS A 5 -7.62 8.43 15.46
N GLU A 6 -6.69 7.59 15.91
CA GLU A 6 -5.52 7.18 15.12
C GLU A 6 -5.98 6.75 13.72
N ARG A 7 -5.49 7.46 12.70
CA ARG A 7 -5.89 7.23 11.32
C ARG A 7 -5.03 6.10 10.76
N LYS A 8 -5.68 5.06 10.24
CA LYS A 8 -5.03 3.96 9.55
C LYS A 8 -5.26 4.10 8.05
N ILE A 9 -4.17 4.13 7.28
CA ILE A 9 -4.17 4.31 5.82
C ILE A 9 -3.68 3.01 5.20
N LEU A 10 -4.51 2.38 4.38
CA LEU A 10 -4.16 1.17 3.65
C LEU A 10 -3.76 1.54 2.23
N VAL A 11 -2.56 1.13 1.81
CA VAL A 11 -2.06 1.32 0.44
C VAL A 11 -1.76 -0.04 -0.15
N ALA A 12 -2.49 -0.42 -1.21
CA ALA A 12 -2.23 -1.65 -1.95
C ALA A 12 -1.38 -1.32 -3.19
N VAL A 13 -0.29 -2.06 -3.37
CA VAL A 13 0.67 -1.85 -4.47
C VAL A 13 0.99 -3.11 -5.23
N ASP A 14 1.27 -2.99 -6.52
CA ASP A 14 1.79 -4.07 -7.37
C ASP A 14 3.19 -3.68 -7.92
N GLU A 15 3.70 -4.41 -8.92
CA GLU A 15 5.00 -4.12 -9.54
C GLU A 15 4.93 -3.02 -10.61
N GLY A 16 3.75 -2.46 -10.86
CA GLY A 16 3.53 -1.44 -11.87
C GLY A 16 4.13 -0.09 -11.47
N LEU A 17 4.66 0.62 -12.46
CA LEU A 17 5.16 2.00 -12.28
C LEU A 17 4.07 2.92 -11.72
N GLU A 18 2.83 2.76 -12.17
CA GLU A 18 1.69 3.57 -11.72
C GLU A 18 1.41 3.35 -10.24
N SER A 19 1.58 2.12 -9.76
CA SER A 19 1.40 1.77 -8.37
C SER A 19 2.49 2.38 -7.48
N MET A 20 3.75 2.39 -7.96
CA MET A 20 4.85 3.05 -7.26
C MET A 20 4.70 4.58 -7.23
N TYR A 21 4.18 5.16 -8.31
CA TYR A 21 3.87 6.58 -8.35
C TYR A 21 2.76 6.94 -7.35
N ALA A 22 1.66 6.17 -7.35
CA ALA A 22 0.56 6.32 -6.41
C ALA A 22 1.03 6.17 -4.95
N LEU A 23 1.93 5.24 -4.67
CA LEU A 23 2.56 5.08 -3.34
C LEU A 23 3.33 6.33 -2.95
N SER A 24 4.21 6.82 -3.83
CA SER A 24 5.02 8.02 -3.58
C SER A 24 4.15 9.23 -3.28
N TRP A 25 3.09 9.41 -4.07
CA TRP A 25 2.10 10.46 -3.84
C TRP A 25 1.38 10.29 -2.50
N SER A 26 0.98 9.06 -2.16
CA SER A 26 0.27 8.73 -0.92
C SER A 26 1.12 9.05 0.31
N LEU A 27 2.41 8.68 0.28
CA LEU A 27 3.34 8.98 1.37
C LEU A 27 3.53 10.51 1.52
N HIS A 28 3.62 11.23 0.41
CA HIS A 28 3.85 12.68 0.46
C HIS A 28 2.61 13.47 0.94
N ASN A 29 1.41 13.07 0.51
CA ASN A 29 0.19 13.87 0.72
C ASN A 29 -0.67 13.40 1.89
N LEU A 30 -0.62 12.11 2.23
CA LEU A 30 -1.50 11.54 3.25
C LEU A 30 -0.84 11.44 4.63
N ILE A 31 0.49 11.37 4.70
CA ILE A 31 1.23 11.36 5.96
C ILE A 31 1.50 12.79 6.38
N SER A 32 0.89 13.22 7.48
CA SER A 32 1.34 14.42 8.16
C SER A 32 2.34 14.04 9.25
N GLN A 33 3.43 14.80 9.37
CA GLN A 33 4.41 14.62 10.45
C GLN A 33 3.83 14.89 11.85
N THR A 34 2.65 15.52 11.90
CA THR A 34 1.97 15.93 13.15
C THR A 34 0.90 14.93 13.60
N SER A 35 0.54 13.95 12.77
CA SER A 35 -0.46 12.93 13.09
C SER A 35 0.20 11.58 13.31
N ASN A 36 -0.36 10.80 14.25
CA ASN A 36 0.08 9.44 14.53
C ASN A 36 -0.57 8.48 13.52
N ASP A 37 -0.32 8.72 12.24
CA ASP A 37 -0.93 7.97 11.15
C ASP A 37 -0.19 6.64 10.96
N THR A 38 -0.94 5.54 10.92
CA THR A 38 -0.39 4.22 10.63
C THR A 38 -0.62 3.89 9.16
N ILE A 39 0.44 3.61 8.42
CA ILE A 39 0.34 3.08 7.06
C ILE A 39 0.47 1.56 7.08
N ILE A 40 -0.48 0.91 6.43
CA ILE A 40 -0.45 -0.51 6.14
C ILE A 40 -0.20 -0.65 4.63
N LEU A 41 0.92 -1.24 4.26
CA LEU A 41 1.27 -1.48 2.86
C LEU A 41 0.97 -2.95 2.51
N ILE A 42 0.13 -3.17 1.51
CA ILE A 42 -0.15 -4.50 0.97
C ILE A 42 0.45 -4.60 -0.41
N TYR A 43 1.28 -5.61 -0.65
CA TYR A 43 1.82 -5.89 -1.97
C TYR A 43 1.04 -7.04 -2.64
N ALA A 44 0.45 -6.75 -3.80
CA ALA A 44 -0.27 -7.70 -4.63
C ALA A 44 0.72 -8.49 -5.49
N LYS A 45 1.10 -9.67 -5.01
CA LYS A 45 1.95 -10.59 -5.76
C LYS A 45 1.10 -11.39 -6.76
N PRO A 46 1.39 -11.34 -8.07
CA PRO A 46 0.67 -12.17 -9.03
C PRO A 46 0.90 -13.67 -8.74
N PRO A 47 -0.12 -14.52 -8.95
CA PRO A 47 0.02 -15.97 -8.81
C PRO A 47 1.15 -16.47 -9.72
N ARG A 48 2.05 -17.29 -9.18
CA ARG A 48 3.08 -17.93 -10.01
C ARG A 48 2.39 -18.90 -10.96
N THR A 49 2.60 -18.75 -12.26
CA THR A 49 2.16 -19.74 -13.25
C THR A 49 2.86 -21.06 -12.96
N VAL A 50 2.11 -22.06 -12.48
CA VAL A 50 2.61 -23.42 -12.33
C VAL A 50 2.30 -24.15 -13.62
N TYR A 51 3.31 -24.39 -14.44
CA TYR A 51 3.18 -25.32 -15.56
C TYR A 51 3.27 -26.73 -15.00
N THR A 52 2.17 -27.48 -15.08
CA THR A 52 2.20 -28.92 -14.85
C THR A 52 2.89 -29.57 -16.04
N SER A 53 3.97 -30.32 -15.80
CA SER A 53 4.56 -31.16 -16.84
C SER A 53 3.49 -32.15 -17.36
N PRO A 54 3.28 -32.28 -18.67
CA PRO A 54 2.48 -33.38 -19.19
C PRO A 54 3.19 -34.71 -18.94
N ASP A 55 2.43 -35.71 -18.48
CA ASP A 55 2.87 -37.10 -18.29
C ASP A 55 3.25 -37.79 -19.62
#